data_AF-I4W379-F1
#
_entry.id   AF-I4W379-F1
#
_cell.length_a   1.000
_cell.length_b   1.000
_cell.length_c   1.000
_cell.angle_alpha   90.00
_cell.angle_beta   90.00
_cell.angle_gamma   90.00
#
_symmetry.space_group_name_H-M   'P 1'
#
loop_
_entity.id
_entity.type
_entity.pdbx_description
1 polymer ?
#
loop_
_entity_poly.entity_id
_entity_poly.type
_entity_poly.pdbx_seq_one_letter_code
_entity_poly.pdbx_strand_id
1 'polypeptide(L)'
;MRYLALMLLAPVLLIFAWLYWCYPKNLRRTWPRRLFDIIVLLLAAVLGVHMATLGFEAVPVAELNEFGRVSGGIWKQVLPALYGYGAFSAVLALGLLGRFALFRR
;
A
#
# COMPACT_ATOMS: atom_id res chain seq x y z
N MET A 1 -17.79 6.38 -4.08
CA MET A 1 -16.93 5.37 -4.74
C MET A 1 -15.42 5.53 -4.43
N ARG A 2 -14.94 6.62 -3.79
CA ARG A 2 -13.49 6.90 -3.57
C ARG A 2 -12.71 5.75 -2.91
N TYR A 3 -13.34 5.01 -2.01
CA TYR A 3 -12.69 3.94 -1.23
C TYR A 3 -12.83 2.54 -1.84
N LEU A 4 -13.46 2.40 -3.01
CA LEU A 4 -13.70 1.08 -3.63
C LEU A 4 -12.40 0.36 -3.95
N ALA A 5 -11.43 1.04 -4.58
CA ALA A 5 -10.11 0.49 -4.84
C ALA A 5 -9.39 0.02 -3.55
N LEU A 6 -9.55 0.74 -2.44
CA LEU A 6 -8.97 0.35 -1.15
C LEU A 6 -9.65 -0.90 -0.59
N MET A 7 -10.98 -1.01 -0.67
CA MET A 7 -11.70 -2.23 -0.28
C MET A 7 -11.25 -3.44 -1.09
N LEU A 8 -11.07 -3.28 -2.40
CA LEU A 8 -10.60 -4.34 -3.29
C LEU A 8 -9.15 -4.74 -3.04
N LEU A 9 -8.29 -3.76 -2.69
CA LEU A 9 -6.87 -3.97 -2.46
C LEU A 9 -6.57 -4.50 -1.05
N ALA A 10 -7.43 -4.20 -0.07
CA ALA A 10 -7.21 -4.52 1.33
C ALA A 10 -6.84 -6.00 1.60
N PRO A 11 -7.51 -7.02 1.01
CA PRO A 11 -7.12 -8.42 1.19
C PRO A 11 -5.67 -8.68 0.80
N VAL A 12 -5.21 -8.13 -0.33
CA VAL A 12 -3.84 -8.29 -0.81
C VAL A 12 -2.83 -7.58 0.09
N LEU A 13 -3.15 -6.35 0.54
CA LEU A 13 -2.27 -5.62 1.46
C LEU A 13 -2.14 -6.32 2.80
N LEU A 14 -3.22 -6.92 3.31
CA LEU A 14 -3.19 -7.72 4.53
C LEU A 14 -2.31 -8.96 4.37
N ILE A 15 -2.36 -9.63 3.21
CA ILE A 15 -1.45 -10.74 2.90
C ILE A 15 0.00 -10.25 2.93
N PHE A 16 0.30 -9.08 2.35
CA PHE A 16 1.66 -8.54 2.34
C PHE A 16 2.13 -8.09 3.72
N ALA A 17 1.27 -7.47 4.52
CA ALA A 17 1.53 -7.15 5.92
C ALA A 17 1.85 -8.42 6.72
N TRP A 18 1.07 -9.48 6.51
CA TRP A 18 1.27 -10.78 7.13
C TRP A 18 2.60 -11.40 6.71
N LEU A 19 2.92 -11.40 5.41
CA LEU A 19 4.19 -11.90 4.90
C LEU A 19 5.38 -11.14 5.50
N TYR A 20 5.29 -9.80 5.55
CA TYR A 20 6.28 -8.94 6.20
C TYR A 20 6.42 -9.28 7.68
N TRP A 21 5.33 -9.49 8.41
CA TRP A 21 5.38 -9.83 9.84
C TRP A 21 5.98 -11.21 10.11
N CYS A 22 5.62 -12.21 9.29
CA CYS A 22 6.09 -13.58 9.45
C CYS A 22 7.54 -13.79 9.03
N TYR A 23 8.04 -13.02 8.06
CA TYR A 23 9.41 -13.12 7.55
C TYR A 23 10.38 -12.18 8.28
N PRO A 24 11.64 -12.58 8.56
CA PRO A 24 12.23 -13.92 8.43
C PRO A 24 11.94 -14.77 9.69
N LYS A 25 11.67 -16.06 9.49
CA LYS A 25 11.36 -17.01 10.58
C LYS A 25 12.52 -17.24 11.55
N ASN A 26 13.76 -17.04 11.08
CA ASN A 26 14.98 -17.37 11.84
C ASN A 26 15.46 -16.22 12.74
N LEU A 27 14.87 -15.03 12.60
CA LEU A 27 15.32 -13.84 13.28
C LEU A 27 14.68 -13.78 14.68
N ARG A 28 15.46 -13.52 15.74
CA ARG A 28 14.95 -13.45 17.12
C ARG A 28 13.87 -12.36 17.25
N ARG A 29 12.77 -12.68 17.95
CA ARG A 29 11.63 -11.78 18.19
C ARG A 29 11.83 -10.99 19.48
N THR A 30 12.72 -10.00 19.45
CA THR A 30 12.95 -9.08 20.58
C THR A 30 11.90 -7.96 20.61
N TRP A 31 11.68 -7.34 21.77
CA TRP A 31 10.75 -6.21 21.93
C TRP A 31 11.05 -5.02 21.00
N PRO A 32 12.31 -4.54 20.87
CA PRO A 32 12.62 -3.43 19.97
C PRO A 32 12.28 -3.73 18.51
N ARG A 33 12.53 -4.95 18.05
CA ARG A 33 12.18 -5.38 16.69
C ARG A 33 10.66 -5.39 16.50
N ARG A 34 9.89 -5.94 17.46
CA ARG A 34 8.42 -5.96 17.34
C ARG A 34 7.86 -4.55 17.23
N LEU A 35 8.37 -3.60 18.01
CA LEU A 35 7.94 -2.21 17.94
C LEU A 35 8.28 -1.59 16.57
N PHE A 36 9.49 -1.83 16.06
CA PHE A 36 9.88 -1.41 14.71
C PHE A 36 8.93 -1.98 13.65
N ASP A 37 8.61 -3.26 13.73
CA ASP A 37 7.73 -3.95 12.78
C ASP A 37 6.31 -3.38 12.81
N ILE A 38 5.79 -3.07 14.00
CA ILE A 38 4.48 -2.41 14.17
C ILE A 38 4.50 -1.02 13.52
N ILE A 39 5.54 -0.23 13.78
CA ILE A 39 5.67 1.11 13.21
C ILE A 39 5.70 1.06 11.68
N VAL A 40 6.47 0.13 11.09
CA VAL A 40 6.53 -0.04 9.62
C VAL A 40 5.16 -0.41 9.06
N LEU A 41 4.45 -1.36 9.69
CA LEU A 41 3.13 -1.78 9.22
C LEU A 41 2.09 -0.65 9.31
N LEU A 42 2.10 0.11 10.41
CA LEU A 42 1.24 1.28 10.56
C LEU A 42 1.55 2.35 9.52
N LEU A 43 2.84 2.64 9.30
CA LEU A 43 3.28 3.60 8.30
C LEU A 43 2.89 3.16 6.89
N ALA A 44 3.04 1.87 6.56
CA ALA A 44 2.64 1.30 5.27
C ALA A 44 1.13 1.46 5.05
N ALA A 45 0.32 1.16 6.07
CA ALA A 45 -1.13 1.31 6.00
C ALA A 45 -1.54 2.77 5.78
N VAL A 46 -1.00 3.71 6.56
CA VAL A 46 -1.31 5.14 6.47
C VAL A 46 -0.90 5.71 5.11
N LEU A 47 0.34 5.45 4.67
CA LEU A 47 0.83 5.94 3.39
C LEU A 47 0.11 5.28 2.20
N GLY A 48 -0.20 3.99 2.29
CA GLY A 48 -0.98 3.29 1.27
C GLY A 48 -2.37 3.90 1.09
N VAL A 49 -3.09 4.17 2.18
CA VAL A 49 -4.40 4.84 2.13
C VAL A 49 -4.26 6.25 1.57
N HIS A 50 -3.29 7.03 2.06
CA HIS A 50 -3.09 8.41 1.63
C HIS A 50 -2.75 8.50 0.14
N MET A 51 -1.85 7.64 -0.35
CA MET A 51 -1.47 7.63 -1.76
C MET A 51 -2.62 7.12 -2.65
N ALA A 52 -3.42 6.15 -2.20
CA ALA A 52 -4.61 5.75 -2.93
C ALA A 52 -5.63 6.90 -3.05
N THR A 53 -5.82 7.69 -1.99
CA THR A 53 -6.70 8.87 -2.06
C THR A 53 -6.18 9.93 -3.01
N LEU A 54 -4.87 10.20 -3.01
CA LEU A 54 -4.25 11.12 -3.97
C LEU A 54 -4.38 10.59 -5.41
N GLY A 55 -4.18 9.29 -5.63
CA GLY A 55 -4.37 8.65 -6.93
C GLY A 55 -5.81 8.77 -7.44
N PHE A 56 -6.81 8.78 -6.56
CA PHE A 56 -8.21 9.02 -6.95
C PHE A 56 -8.44 10.48 -7.36
N GLU A 57 -7.88 11.41 -6.61
CA GLU A 57 -8.04 12.86 -6.81
C GLU A 57 -7.29 13.35 -8.04
N ALA A 58 -6.16 12.72 -8.39
CA ALA A 58 -5.36 13.05 -9.57
C ALA A 58 -6.05 12.78 -10.92
N VAL A 59 -7.08 11.93 -10.97
CA VAL A 59 -7.78 11.62 -12.22
C VAL A 59 -8.85 12.67 -12.49
N PRO A 60 -8.84 13.38 -13.63
CA PRO A 60 -9.97 14.21 -14.01
C PRO A 60 -11.19 13.35 -14.32
N VAL A 61 -12.39 13.85 -14.03
CA VAL A 61 -13.62 13.17 -14.45
C VAL A 61 -13.70 13.36 -15.97
N ALA A 62 -13.62 12.26 -16.73
CA ALA A 62 -13.73 12.34 -18.17
C ALA A 62 -15.13 12.84 -18.55
N GLU A 63 -15.19 13.99 -19.22
CA GLU A 63 -16.43 14.48 -19.81
C GLU A 63 -16.84 13.55 -20.97
N LEU A 64 -18.14 13.30 -21.09
CA LEU A 64 -18.70 12.53 -22.19
C LEU A 64 -18.37 13.26 -23.49
N ASN A 65 -17.63 12.62 -24.38
CA ASN A 65 -17.46 13.11 -25.75
C ASN A 65 -18.59 12.56 -26.64
N GLU A 66 -18.79 13.22 -27.79
CA GLU A 66 -19.92 13.02 -28.71
C GLU A 66 -20.05 11.58 -29.26
N PHE A 67 -19.03 10.73 -29.07
CA PHE A 67 -18.97 9.35 -29.56
C PHE A 67 -19.21 8.26 -28.48
N GLY A 68 -19.65 8.61 -27.28
CA GLY A 68 -20.04 7.65 -26.22
C GLY A 68 -19.01 7.46 -25.10
N ARG A 69 -19.21 6.44 -24.24
CA ARG A 69 -18.50 6.23 -22.95
C ARG A 69 -16.97 6.32 -23.09
N VAL A 70 -16.37 7.42 -22.63
CA VAL A 70 -14.92 7.53 -22.46
C VAL A 70 -14.47 6.52 -21.40
N SER A 71 -13.50 5.67 -21.76
CA SER A 71 -12.84 4.70 -20.85
C SER A 71 -12.19 5.37 -19.62
N GLY A 72 -12.16 6.70 -19.53
CA GLY A 72 -11.58 7.48 -18.44
C GLY A 72 -12.14 7.16 -17.05
N GLY A 73 -13.38 6.67 -16.96
CA GLY A 73 -13.98 6.28 -15.68
C GLY A 73 -13.24 5.14 -14.95
N ILE A 74 -12.58 4.22 -15.69
CA ILE A 74 -11.86 3.10 -15.06
C ILE A 74 -10.59 3.57 -14.33
N TRP A 75 -9.97 4.66 -14.80
CA TRP A 75 -8.74 5.21 -14.21
C TRP A 75 -8.97 5.72 -12.79
N LYS A 76 -10.19 6.15 -12.45
CA LYS A 76 -10.61 6.47 -11.08
C LYS A 76 -10.57 5.26 -10.12
N GLN A 77 -10.38 4.04 -10.61
CA GLN A 77 -10.15 2.85 -9.78
C GLN A 77 -8.72 2.32 -9.91
N VAL A 78 -8.16 2.36 -11.13
CA VAL A 78 -6.80 1.85 -11.40
C VAL A 78 -5.71 2.70 -10.74
N LEU A 79 -5.75 4.03 -10.88
CA LEU A 79 -4.73 4.93 -10.29
C LEU A 79 -4.67 4.86 -8.76
N PRO A 80 -5.80 4.91 -8.02
CA PRO A 80 -5.78 4.69 -6.57
C PRO A 80 -5.13 3.35 -6.18
N ALA A 81 -5.45 2.28 -6.90
CA ALA A 81 -4.91 0.96 -6.60
C ALA A 81 -3.39 0.93 -6.81
N LEU A 82 -2.89 1.49 -7.91
CA LEU A 82 -1.45 1.58 -8.21
C LEU A 82 -0.70 2.42 -7.17
N TYR A 83 -1.22 3.61 -6.83
CA TYR A 83 -0.60 4.50 -5.87
C TYR A 83 -0.57 3.88 -4.47
N GLY A 84 -1.70 3.35 -4.01
CA GLY A 84 -1.80 2.71 -2.70
C GLY A 84 -0.92 1.48 -2.58
N TYR A 85 -0.95 0.59 -3.58
CA TYR A 85 -0.12 -0.61 -3.62
C TYR A 85 1.37 -0.28 -3.68
N GLY A 86 1.76 0.66 -4.54
CA GLY A 86 3.15 1.08 -4.70
C GLY A 86 3.73 1.68 -3.43
N ALA A 87 3.00 2.62 -2.81
CA ALA A 87 3.42 3.25 -1.57
C ALA A 87 3.52 2.24 -0.42
N PHE A 88 2.51 1.38 -0.25
CA PHE A 88 2.52 0.34 0.77
C PHE A 88 3.72 -0.61 0.60
N SER A 89 3.93 -1.11 -0.62
CA SER A 89 5.01 -2.05 -0.93
C SER A 89 6.39 -1.41 -0.76
N ALA A 90 6.55 -0.13 -1.11
CA ALA A 90 7.79 0.62 -0.91
C ALA A 90 8.14 0.74 0.58
N VAL A 91 7.16 1.05 1.44
CA VAL A 91 7.37 1.13 2.89
C VAL A 91 7.79 -0.23 3.46
N LEU A 92 7.13 -1.32 3.05
CA LEU A 92 7.53 -2.67 3.49
C LEU A 92 8.95 -3.02 3.03
N ALA A 93 9.32 -2.68 1.78
CA ALA A 93 10.66 -2.91 1.26
C ALA A 93 11.72 -2.14 2.06
N LEU A 94 11.49 -0.86 2.35
CA LEU A 94 12.35 -0.06 3.21
C LEU A 94 12.43 -0.63 4.63
N GLY A 95 11.30 -1.11 5.17
CA GLY A 95 11.26 -1.79 6.45
C GLY A 95 12.09 -3.08 6.47
N LEU A 96 12.11 -3.85 5.38
CA LEU A 96 12.96 -5.05 5.26
C LEU A 96 14.45 -4.68 5.27
N LEU A 97 14.83 -3.65 4.51
CA LEU A 97 16.20 -3.12 4.51
C LEU A 97 16.60 -2.60 5.90
N GLY A 98 15.71 -1.86 6.56
CA GLY A 98 15.91 -1.35 7.92
C GLY A 98 16.11 -2.48 8.93
N ARG A 99 15.30 -3.54 8.86
CA ARG A 99 15.48 -4.73 9.71
C ARG A 99 16.86 -5.35 9.53
N PHE A 100 17.28 -5.48 8.28
CA PHE A 100 18.57 -6.07 7.94
C PHE A 100 19.73 -5.21 8.42
N ALA A 101 19.63 -3.89 8.33
CA ALA A 101 20.67 -2.99 8.84
C ALA A 101 20.74 -2.98 10.38
N LEU A 102 19.60 -3.02 11.06
CA LEU A 102 19.52 -2.80 12.51
C LEU A 102 19.58 -4.08 13.36
N PHE A 103 19.11 -5.23 12.84
CA PHE A 103 18.88 -6.44 13.64
C PHE A 103 19.57 -7.71 13.10
N ARG A 104 20.46 -7.61 12.12
CA ARG A 104 21.19 -8.76 11.55
C ARG A 104 22.37 -9.24 12.42
N ARG A 105 22.16 -9.37 13.73
CA ARG A 105 23.12 -9.94 14.67
C ARG A 105 22.69 -11.35 15.08
#